data_AF-A0A2V6VDD8-F1
#
_entry.id   AF-A0A2V6VDD8-F1
#
_cell.length_a   1.000
_cell.length_b   1.000
_cell.length_c   1.000
_cell.angle_alpha   90.00
_cell.angle_beta   90.00
_cell.angle_gamma   90.00
#
_symmetry.space_group_name_H-M   'P 1'
#
loop_
_entity.id
_entity.type
_entity.pdbx_description
1 polymer ?
#
loop_
_entity_poly.entity_id
_entity_poly.type
_entity_poly.pdbx_seq_one_letter_code
_entity_poly.pdbx_strand_id
1 'polypeptide(L)'
;ATAVPAGGFHTCASLSDGSAQCWGQNDYGQLGDGTTRASSRPTPVAGLDSGAAVRTAAWHTCALLPDGTVRCWGRNFAGQLGNGTTSNSSTPVAVIGSGPVTWTSSDTAVATIDAGTGLARAVSVGAATITATANGVSGSTVLTVVNR
;
A
#
# COMPACT_ATOMS: atom_id res chain seq x y z
N ALA A 1 4.51 14.11 -16.30
CA ALA A 1 5.04 12.98 -15.53
C ALA A 1 5.69 13.51 -14.26
N THR A 2 5.23 13.07 -13.09
CA THR A 2 5.70 13.54 -11.78
C THR A 2 6.63 12.50 -11.15
N ALA A 3 7.94 12.79 -11.25
CA ALA A 3 9.10 12.08 -10.70
C ALA A 3 9.48 10.71 -11.33
N VAL A 4 10.73 10.62 -11.78
CA VAL A 4 11.44 9.36 -12.08
C VAL A 4 12.58 9.25 -11.08
N PRO A 5 12.54 8.32 -10.10
CA PRO A 5 13.64 8.11 -9.18
C PRO A 5 14.89 7.66 -9.95
N ALA A 6 15.97 8.45 -9.89
CA ALA A 6 17.26 8.04 -10.44
C ALA A 6 17.88 7.00 -9.51
N GLY A 7 17.96 5.74 -9.95
CA GLY A 7 18.61 4.66 -9.18
C GLY A 7 18.10 3.25 -9.45
N GLY A 8 16.96 3.09 -10.11
CA GLY A 8 16.47 1.79 -10.58
C GLY A 8 17.07 1.40 -11.93
N PHE A 9 17.37 0.11 -12.15
CA PHE A 9 17.73 -0.40 -13.47
C PHE A 9 16.52 -0.50 -14.42
N HIS A 10 15.33 -0.16 -13.93
CA HIS A 10 14.07 -0.06 -14.63
C HIS A 10 13.34 1.22 -14.23
N THR A 11 12.39 1.63 -15.05
CA THR A 11 11.53 2.79 -14.84
C THR A 11 10.08 2.34 -14.92
N CYS A 12 9.21 2.94 -14.12
CA CYS A 12 7.77 2.77 -14.23
C CYS A 12 7.07 4.13 -14.21
N ALA A 13 5.96 4.22 -14.92
CA ALA A 13 5.09 5.39 -14.95
C ALA A 13 3.64 4.97 -14.64
N SER A 14 3.01 5.72 -13.74
CA SER A 14 1.55 5.73 -13.58
C SER A 14 0.94 6.56 -14.71
N LEU A 15 -0.08 6.03 -15.37
CA LEU A 15 -0.81 6.66 -16.47
C LEU A 15 -2.09 7.34 -15.97
N SER A 16 -2.63 8.26 -16.77
CA SER A 16 -3.83 9.02 -16.41
C SER A 16 -5.11 8.19 -16.36
N ASP A 17 -5.15 7.06 -17.08
CA ASP A 17 -6.20 6.05 -16.97
C ASP A 17 -6.06 5.17 -15.72
N GLY A 18 -5.01 5.42 -14.93
CA GLY A 18 -4.72 4.73 -13.70
C GLY A 18 -3.92 3.44 -13.84
N SER A 19 -3.64 3.00 -15.07
CA SER A 19 -2.76 1.85 -15.31
C SER A 19 -1.28 2.21 -15.07
N ALA A 20 -0.40 1.22 -15.12
CA ALA A 20 1.03 1.41 -15.00
C ALA A 20 1.77 0.73 -16.15
N GLN A 21 2.85 1.38 -16.60
CA GLN A 21 3.79 0.78 -17.55
C GLN A 21 5.21 0.86 -17.02
N CYS A 22 5.98 -0.20 -17.24
CA CYS A 22 7.38 -0.30 -16.82
C CYS A 22 8.28 -0.64 -18.02
N TRP A 23 9.55 -0.23 -17.98
CA TRP A 23 10.57 -0.60 -18.96
C TRP A 23 11.97 -0.58 -18.35
N GLY A 24 12.94 -1.16 -19.05
CA GLY A 24 14.33 -1.31 -18.61
C GLY A 24 14.70 -2.76 -18.32
N GLN A 25 15.59 -2.96 -17.35
CA GLN A 25 16.02 -4.29 -16.91
C GLN A 25 14.86 -5.08 -16.29
N ASN A 26 14.86 -6.41 -16.43
CA ASN A 26 13.78 -7.27 -15.94
C ASN A 26 14.25 -8.62 -15.36
N ASP A 27 15.53 -8.76 -14.97
CA ASP A 27 16.12 -10.04 -14.59
C ASP A 27 15.40 -10.73 -13.41
N TYR A 28 14.70 -9.96 -12.58
CA TYR A 28 13.92 -10.46 -11.44
C TYR A 28 12.41 -10.28 -11.61
N GLY A 29 11.95 -9.85 -12.79
CA GLY A 29 10.54 -9.58 -13.05
C GLY A 29 10.09 -8.18 -12.62
N GLN A 30 11.01 -7.22 -12.44
CA GLN A 30 10.70 -5.86 -11.97
C GLN A 30 9.79 -5.03 -12.90
N LEU A 31 9.55 -5.47 -14.15
CA LEU A 31 8.56 -4.87 -15.04
C LEU A 31 7.12 -5.28 -14.72
N GLY A 32 6.91 -6.41 -14.04
CA GLY A 32 5.58 -6.83 -13.60
C GLY A 32 4.67 -7.34 -14.72
N ASP A 33 5.22 -7.62 -15.90
CA ASP A 33 4.48 -8.06 -17.10
C ASP A 33 4.37 -9.60 -17.22
N GLY A 34 4.69 -10.33 -16.15
CA GLY A 34 4.72 -11.79 -16.12
C GLY A 34 5.99 -12.41 -16.69
N THR A 35 6.91 -11.61 -17.23
CA THR A 35 8.17 -12.08 -17.82
C THR A 35 9.39 -11.69 -16.99
N THR A 36 10.56 -12.21 -17.37
CA THR A 36 11.87 -11.74 -16.90
C THR A 36 12.72 -11.17 -18.03
N ARG A 37 12.08 -10.78 -19.15
CA ARG A 37 12.77 -10.24 -20.32
C ARG A 37 12.82 -8.72 -20.22
N ALA A 38 14.03 -8.16 -20.33
CA ALA A 38 14.20 -6.70 -20.38
C ALA A 38 13.47 -6.11 -21.59
N SER A 39 12.98 -4.88 -21.44
CA SER A 39 12.28 -4.16 -22.50
C SER A 39 12.78 -2.73 -22.60
N SER A 40 13.16 -2.29 -23.79
CA SER A 40 13.47 -0.87 -24.06
C SER A 40 12.21 -0.03 -24.32
N ARG A 41 11.03 -0.64 -24.29
CA ARG A 41 9.73 0.00 -24.50
C ARG A 41 8.83 -0.18 -23.28
N PRO A 42 7.97 0.80 -22.95
CA PRO A 42 6.97 0.65 -21.91
C PRO A 42 6.10 -0.61 -22.13
N THR A 43 6.05 -1.49 -21.12
CA THR A 43 5.19 -2.67 -21.08
C THR A 43 4.14 -2.51 -20.00
N PRO A 44 2.89 -2.92 -20.23
CA PRO A 44 1.85 -2.90 -19.21
C PRO A 44 2.20 -3.82 -18.04
N VAL A 45 1.98 -3.34 -16.81
CA VAL A 45 2.06 -4.19 -15.62
C VAL A 45 0.81 -5.06 -15.54
N ALA A 46 0.99 -6.36 -15.30
CA ALA A 46 -0.11 -7.32 -15.24
C ALA A 46 -0.96 -7.13 -13.97
N GLY A 47 -2.28 -7.06 -14.14
CA GLY A 47 -3.23 -7.12 -13.01
C GLY A 47 -3.16 -5.95 -12.02
N LEU A 48 -2.67 -4.79 -12.46
CA LEU A 48 -2.87 -3.52 -11.74
C LEU A 48 -4.12 -2.81 -12.28
N ASP A 49 -5.07 -2.56 -11.39
CA ASP A 49 -6.27 -1.79 -11.66
C ASP A 49 -5.97 -0.28 -11.81
N SER A 50 -6.97 0.50 -12.22
CA SER A 50 -6.84 1.94 -12.39
C SER A 50 -6.59 2.66 -11.06
N GLY A 51 -5.61 3.56 -11.04
CA GLY A 51 -5.32 4.51 -9.98
C GLY A 51 -4.06 4.17 -9.19
N ALA A 52 -3.28 3.19 -9.64
CA ALA A 52 -2.08 2.74 -8.94
C ALA A 52 -0.97 3.80 -8.96
N ALA A 53 -0.52 4.22 -7.78
CA ALA A 53 0.66 5.06 -7.62
C ALA A 53 1.91 4.16 -7.54
N VAL A 54 2.71 4.13 -8.62
CA VAL A 54 3.86 3.24 -8.73
C VAL A 54 5.14 3.91 -8.24
N ARG A 55 5.99 3.11 -7.57
CA ARG A 55 7.32 3.49 -7.11
C ARG A 55 8.31 2.36 -7.39
N THR A 56 9.43 2.71 -8.01
CA THR A 56 10.54 1.80 -8.30
C THR A 56 11.61 1.91 -7.23
N ALA A 57 12.13 0.77 -6.80
CA ALA A 57 13.40 0.65 -6.08
C ALA A 57 14.48 0.08 -7.02
N ALA A 58 15.64 -0.33 -6.49
CA ALA A 58 16.75 -0.84 -7.32
C ALA A 58 16.38 -2.07 -8.17
N TRP A 59 15.63 -3.02 -7.59
CA TRP A 59 15.36 -4.34 -8.20
C TRP A 59 13.92 -4.84 -8.02
N HIS A 60 13.06 -4.03 -7.41
CA HIS A 60 11.64 -4.33 -7.20
C HIS A 60 10.82 -3.06 -7.39
N THR A 61 9.52 -3.24 -7.53
CA THR A 61 8.55 -2.18 -7.76
C THR A 61 7.37 -2.41 -6.84
N CYS A 62 6.78 -1.33 -6.33
CA CYS A 62 5.54 -1.40 -5.57
C CYS A 62 4.53 -0.39 -6.10
N ALA A 63 3.27 -0.70 -5.90
CA ALA A 63 2.13 0.13 -6.24
C ALA A 63 1.20 0.27 -5.03
N LEU A 64 0.86 1.51 -4.68
CA LEU A 64 -0.25 1.80 -3.77
C LEU A 64 -1.54 1.86 -4.59
N LEU A 65 -2.52 1.06 -4.22
CA LEU A 65 -3.82 1.00 -4.88
C LEU A 65 -4.81 2.00 -4.25
N PRO A 66 -5.88 2.39 -4.97
CA PRO A 66 -6.88 3.32 -4.45
C PRO A 66 -7.59 2.84 -3.19
N ASP A 67 -7.67 1.53 -2.98
CA ASP A 67 -8.27 0.93 -1.77
C ASP A 67 -7.34 0.96 -0.55
N GLY A 68 -6.14 1.53 -0.69
CA GLY A 68 -5.12 1.62 0.37
C GLY A 68 -4.25 0.38 0.52
N THR A 69 -4.49 -0.67 -0.26
CA THR A 69 -3.62 -1.86 -0.29
C THR A 69 -2.37 -1.62 -1.12
N VAL A 70 -1.34 -2.43 -0.89
CA VAL A 70 -0.08 -2.34 -1.63
C VAL A 70 0.20 -3.66 -2.35
N ARG A 71 0.66 -3.58 -3.60
CA ARG A 71 1.22 -4.72 -4.33
C ARG A 71 2.66 -4.45 -4.72
N CYS A 72 3.52 -5.45 -4.60
CA CYS A 72 4.93 -5.36 -4.98
C CYS A 72 5.33 -6.51 -5.92
N TRP A 73 6.35 -6.30 -6.75
CA TRP A 73 6.91 -7.32 -7.66
C TRP A 73 8.40 -7.07 -7.93
N GLY A 74 9.09 -8.04 -8.52
CA GLY A 74 10.53 -8.04 -8.77
C GLY A 74 11.31 -8.90 -7.78
N ARG A 75 12.52 -8.46 -7.44
CA ARG A 75 13.45 -9.16 -6.54
C ARG A 75 12.90 -9.26 -5.11
N ASN A 76 12.96 -10.46 -4.51
CA ASN A 76 12.42 -10.75 -3.18
C ASN A 76 13.39 -11.47 -2.22
N PHE A 77 14.68 -11.61 -2.54
CA PHE A 77 15.61 -12.40 -1.70
C PHE A 77 15.73 -11.96 -0.23
N ALA A 78 15.34 -10.72 0.09
CA ALA A 78 15.32 -10.21 1.46
C ALA A 78 13.89 -9.96 1.98
N GLY A 79 12.86 -10.49 1.32
CA GLY A 79 11.47 -10.23 1.64
C GLY A 79 10.97 -8.85 1.20
N GLN A 80 11.58 -8.24 0.18
CA GLN A 80 11.21 -6.91 -0.31
C GLN A 80 9.73 -6.79 -0.71
N LEU A 81 9.11 -7.90 -1.13
CA LEU A 81 7.72 -7.90 -1.59
C LEU A 81 6.70 -7.95 -0.45
N GLY A 82 7.11 -8.20 0.79
CA GLY A 82 6.22 -8.20 1.96
C GLY A 82 5.08 -9.23 1.90
N ASN A 83 5.18 -10.23 1.04
CA ASN A 83 4.16 -11.25 0.82
C ASN A 83 4.38 -12.52 1.65
N GLY A 84 5.23 -12.46 2.69
CA GLY A 84 5.58 -13.61 3.54
C GLY A 84 6.53 -14.63 2.88
N THR A 85 7.10 -14.32 1.72
CA THR A 85 8.04 -15.18 1.00
C THR A 85 9.36 -14.47 0.70
N THR A 86 10.34 -15.22 0.20
CA THR A 86 11.61 -14.68 -0.33
C THR A 86 11.82 -14.97 -1.82
N SER A 87 10.78 -15.44 -2.52
CA SER A 87 10.81 -15.76 -3.94
C SER A 87 10.46 -14.53 -4.78
N ASN A 88 11.23 -14.28 -5.85
CA ASN A 88 10.96 -13.20 -6.79
C ASN A 88 9.57 -13.38 -7.43
N SER A 89 8.98 -12.28 -7.90
CA SER A 89 7.70 -12.33 -8.62
C SER A 89 7.75 -11.46 -9.88
N SER A 90 7.40 -12.03 -11.03
CA SER A 90 7.25 -11.28 -12.29
C SER A 90 5.88 -10.64 -12.46
N THR A 91 4.98 -10.84 -11.50
CA THR A 91 3.68 -10.17 -11.42
C THR A 91 3.48 -9.53 -10.04
N PRO A 92 2.65 -8.47 -9.92
CA PRO A 92 2.29 -7.87 -8.63
C PRO A 92 1.70 -8.89 -7.65
N VAL A 93 2.29 -8.98 -6.46
CA VAL A 93 1.77 -9.78 -5.32
C VAL A 93 1.36 -8.85 -4.19
N ALA A 94 0.34 -9.25 -3.43
CA ALA A 94 -0.16 -8.47 -2.30
C ALA A 94 0.86 -8.40 -1.16
N VAL A 95 1.04 -7.19 -0.60
CA VAL A 95 1.78 -6.97 0.64
C VAL A 95 0.87 -7.30 1.81
N ILE A 96 1.29 -8.22 2.67
CA ILE A 96 0.55 -8.61 3.87
C ILE A 96 0.52 -7.43 4.84
N GLY A 97 -0.65 -7.18 5.43
CA GLY A 97 -0.80 -6.11 6.43
C GLY A 97 -0.91 -4.71 5.84
N SER A 98 -0.95 -4.55 4.51
CA SER A 98 -1.29 -3.29 3.85
C SER A 98 -2.80 -3.06 3.80
N GLY A 99 -3.26 -1.84 3.59
CA GLY A 99 -4.69 -1.51 3.61
C GLY A 99 -5.06 -0.44 4.63
N PRO A 100 -6.29 0.08 4.57
CA PRO A 100 -6.75 1.14 5.45
C PRO A 100 -6.98 0.61 6.86
N VAL A 101 -6.74 1.47 7.85
CA VAL A 101 -7.19 1.25 9.22
C VAL A 101 -8.54 1.92 9.38
N THR A 102 -9.55 1.16 9.82
CA THR A 102 -10.86 1.71 10.18
C THR A 102 -10.93 1.91 11.67
N TRP A 103 -11.32 3.12 12.09
CA TRP A 103 -11.47 3.50 13.49
C TRP A 103 -12.93 3.63 13.89
N THR A 104 -13.28 3.14 15.08
CA THR A 104 -14.64 3.27 15.64
C THR A 104 -14.60 3.68 17.10
N SER A 105 -15.65 4.37 17.54
CA SER A 105 -15.92 4.66 18.95
C SER A 105 -17.15 3.88 19.40
N SER A 106 -17.08 3.27 20.59
CA SER A 106 -18.23 2.61 21.20
C SER A 106 -19.31 3.58 21.69
N ASP A 107 -18.94 4.83 21.94
CA ASP A 107 -19.85 5.88 22.40
C ASP A 107 -19.42 7.25 21.86
N THR A 108 -20.12 7.71 20.81
CA THR A 108 -19.84 9.00 20.16
C THR A 108 -20.36 10.20 20.96
N ALA A 109 -21.21 9.99 21.98
CA ALA A 109 -21.62 11.05 22.89
C ALA A 109 -20.53 11.38 23.90
N VAL A 110 -19.62 10.44 24.19
CA VAL A 110 -18.43 10.65 25.02
C VAL A 110 -17.24 11.11 24.16
N ALA A 111 -16.95 10.40 23.07
CA ALA A 111 -15.84 10.76 22.18
C ALA A 111 -16.10 10.31 20.73
N THR A 112 -15.90 11.21 19.79
CA THR A 112 -15.92 10.90 18.35
C THR A 112 -14.53 10.55 17.85
N ILE A 113 -14.43 9.69 16.86
CA ILE A 113 -13.19 9.41 16.14
C ILE A 113 -13.45 9.40 14.64
N ASP A 114 -12.57 10.03 13.87
CA ASP A 114 -12.61 9.95 12.42
C ASP A 114 -12.19 8.56 11.94
N ALA A 115 -13.02 7.93 11.11
CA ALA A 115 -12.87 6.54 10.74
C ALA A 115 -11.61 6.25 9.91
N GLY A 116 -11.05 7.24 9.19
CA GLY A 116 -9.88 7.06 8.32
C GLY A 116 -8.57 7.55 8.90
N THR A 117 -8.61 8.58 9.75
CA THR A 117 -7.40 9.22 10.32
C THR A 117 -7.14 8.84 11.77
N GLY A 118 -8.14 8.31 12.48
CA GLY A 118 -8.03 7.99 13.91
C GLY A 118 -7.97 9.24 14.81
N LEU A 119 -8.27 10.43 14.29
CA LEU A 119 -8.29 11.66 15.07
C LEU A 119 -9.48 11.64 16.04
N ALA A 120 -9.18 11.56 17.33
CA ALA A 120 -10.17 11.53 18.40
C ALA A 120 -10.50 12.94 18.91
N ARG A 121 -11.78 13.15 19.26
CA ARG A 121 -12.27 14.39 19.88
C ARG A 121 -13.15 14.06 21.08
N ALA A 122 -12.86 14.69 22.21
CA ALA A 122 -13.67 14.64 23.41
C ALA A 122 -15.00 15.39 23.20
N VAL A 123 -16.10 14.82 23.70
CA VAL A 123 -17.45 15.41 23.61
C VAL A 123 -18.01 15.65 25.02
N SER A 124 -18.09 14.62 25.86
CA SER A 124 -18.60 14.74 27.23
C SER A 124 -17.85 13.82 28.18
N VAL A 125 -17.88 14.13 29.49
CA VAL A 125 -17.20 13.34 30.52
C VAL A 125 -17.73 11.91 30.52
N GLY A 126 -16.82 10.94 30.49
CA GLY A 126 -17.16 9.53 30.39
C GLY A 126 -15.99 8.72 29.82
N ALA A 127 -16.26 7.47 29.44
CA ALA A 127 -15.29 6.59 28.80
C ALA A 127 -15.88 5.97 27.53
N ALA A 128 -15.13 6.01 26.43
CA ALA A 128 -15.47 5.34 25.19
C ALA A 128 -14.33 4.41 24.76
N THR A 129 -14.65 3.21 24.29
CA THR A 129 -13.68 2.31 23.70
C THR A 129 -13.46 2.69 22.25
N ILE A 130 -12.22 3.00 21.91
CA ILE A 130 -11.76 3.24 20.56
C ILE A 130 -11.18 1.94 20.01
N THR A 131 -11.62 1.52 18.83
CA THR A 131 -11.13 0.29 18.17
C THR A 131 -10.54 0.63 16.81
N ALA A 132 -9.32 0.16 16.57
CA ALA A 132 -8.68 0.14 15.26
C ALA A 132 -8.87 -1.25 14.66
N THR A 133 -9.27 -1.33 13.39
CA THR A 133 -9.34 -2.60 12.65
C THR A 133 -8.62 -2.47 11.32
N ALA A 134 -7.71 -3.41 11.04
CA ALA A 134 -7.03 -3.51 9.75
C ALA A 134 -6.74 -4.99 9.46
N ASN A 135 -6.96 -5.42 8.22
CA ASN A 135 -6.61 -6.78 7.77
C ASN A 135 -7.18 -7.91 8.64
N GLY A 136 -8.41 -7.75 9.12
CA GLY A 136 -9.08 -8.74 9.98
C GLY A 136 -8.54 -8.82 11.41
N VAL A 137 -7.61 -7.91 11.79
CA VAL A 137 -7.08 -7.79 13.15
C VAL A 137 -7.57 -6.49 13.76
N SER A 138 -7.97 -6.55 15.04
CA SER A 138 -8.42 -5.37 15.78
C SER A 138 -7.63 -5.18 17.07
N GLY A 139 -7.43 -3.93 17.45
CA GLY A 139 -6.91 -3.53 18.77
C GLY A 139 -7.75 -2.39 19.32
N SER A 140 -7.94 -2.36 20.63
CA SER A 140 -8.77 -1.34 21.28
C SER A 140 -8.13 -0.75 22.53
N THR A 141 -8.54 0.48 22.85
CA THR A 141 -8.15 1.20 24.06
C THR A 141 -9.31 2.05 24.55
N VAL A 142 -9.31 2.41 25.83
CA VAL A 142 -10.33 3.29 26.42
C VAL A 142 -9.84 4.72 26.40
N LEU A 143 -10.66 5.62 25.83
CA LEU A 143 -10.49 7.06 25.91
C LEU A 143 -11.43 7.61 26.99
N THR A 144 -10.84 8.13 28.06
CA THR A 144 -11.57 8.75 29.17
C THR A 144 -11.54 10.27 29.03
N VAL A 145 -12.71 10.89 28.97
CA VAL A 145 -12.87 12.34 28.98
C VAL A 145 -13.15 12.77 30.42
N VAL A 146 -12.36 13.72 30.92
CA VAL A 146 -12.47 14.27 32.28
C VAL A 146 -12.66 15.78 32.24
N ASN A 147 -13.22 16.35 33.30
CA ASN A 147 -13.22 17.81 33.50
C ASN A 147 -11.79 18.29 33.80
N ARG A 148 -11.51 19.54 33.43
CA ARG A 148 -10.29 20.24 33.87
C ARG A 148 -10.55 21.03 35.13
#